data_AF-A0A1C7GMC1-F1
#
_entry.id   AF-A0A1C7GMC1-F1
#
_cell.length_a   1.000
_cell.length_b   1.000
_cell.length_c   1.000
_cell.angle_alpha   90.00
_cell.angle_beta   90.00
_cell.angle_gamma   90.00
#
_symmetry.space_group_name_H-M   'P 1'
#
loop_
_entity.id
_entity.type
_entity.pdbx_description
1 polymer ?
#
loop_
_entity_poly.entity_id
_entity_poly.type
_entity_poly.pdbx_seq_one_letter_code
_entity_poly.pdbx_strand_id
1 'polypeptide(L)'
;MNQPNEQVTQQAAQNHPGAGYSQGYEPRQQAVYQPYTVYQPYPAPQYQAPGFSVKRRDPRKAGALSTLNKLGLMMVAQTALSFILQLGAVLLCTSTGLDIYSDELALVLLSIGLAPICTAGPPLVYMLLGKKDWNFHLRFGRANVFGCLLVILAGLGVCLAANLPAAVVREVLEGLGAKEPDSVLGQGGGWLSFIAELLGVAVMVPLLEEFAFRGVILSGLRRYGTGFAIAASSVIFGMAHMSLSSVVFATIAGVAMGLAYVLTGNLWTSVCIHALNNGIAVIESYSDLILGEGRQELLAGITMLVVCAVGVVALVMLLILRKTLFPKREPLAPADGVLYQPLGFGEAVVTLLKSPVLWAILAMVLVETALMFIVL
;
A
#
# COMPACT_ATOMS: atom_id res chain seq x y z
N MET A 1 52.38 32.22 -55.40
CA MET A 1 52.00 33.12 -54.30
C MET A 1 51.67 32.24 -53.09
N ASN A 2 52.37 32.27 -51.95
CA ASN A 2 53.51 33.09 -51.51
C ASN A 2 54.53 32.25 -50.70
N GLN A 3 55.77 32.76 -50.63
CA GLN A 3 56.87 32.39 -49.72
C GLN A 3 56.91 33.39 -48.53
N PRO A 4 57.92 33.40 -47.61
CA PRO A 4 58.84 32.36 -47.08
C PRO A 4 58.79 32.36 -45.51
N ASN A 5 59.60 31.68 -44.67
CA ASN A 5 61.04 31.76 -44.27
C ASN A 5 61.16 30.80 -43.03
N GLU A 6 62.28 30.37 -42.41
CA GLU A 6 63.70 30.82 -42.38
C GLU A 6 64.65 29.64 -41.97
N GLN A 7 65.96 29.91 -41.84
CA GLN A 7 67.07 28.93 -41.64
C GLN A 7 67.32 28.58 -40.13
N VAL A 8 68.22 27.68 -39.67
CA VAL A 8 69.71 27.83 -39.49
C VAL A 8 70.22 26.59 -38.67
N THR A 9 71.13 25.70 -39.16
CA THR A 9 72.60 25.49 -38.85
C THR A 9 72.97 24.91 -37.44
N GLN A 10 74.08 24.18 -37.11
CA GLN A 10 75.31 23.66 -37.77
C GLN A 10 76.08 22.63 -36.85
N GLN A 11 76.97 21.78 -37.43
CA GLN A 11 78.33 21.31 -36.97
C GLN A 11 78.63 20.79 -35.52
N ALA A 12 79.74 20.08 -35.19
CA ALA A 12 80.66 19.12 -35.89
C ALA A 12 81.76 18.55 -34.92
N ALA A 13 82.48 17.49 -35.37
CA ALA A 13 83.93 17.20 -35.16
C ALA A 13 84.51 16.80 -33.74
N GLN A 14 85.16 15.61 -33.58
CA GLN A 14 86.64 15.32 -33.58
C GLN A 14 87.33 15.32 -32.17
N ASN A 15 88.50 14.70 -31.86
CA ASN A 15 89.31 13.61 -32.47
C ASN A 15 90.39 12.98 -31.52
N HIS A 16 90.71 11.68 -31.68
CA HIS A 16 92.04 11.02 -31.50
C HIS A 16 92.79 11.07 -30.11
N PRO A 17 94.08 10.63 -29.95
CA PRO A 17 94.43 9.24 -29.57
C PRO A 17 95.56 9.12 -28.50
N GLY A 18 96.07 7.91 -28.20
CA GLY A 18 97.35 7.73 -27.49
C GLY A 18 97.69 6.29 -27.06
N ALA A 19 98.97 5.89 -27.12
CA ALA A 19 99.46 4.55 -26.77
C ALA A 19 100.63 4.61 -25.77
N GLY A 20 100.82 3.56 -24.96
CA GLY A 20 101.96 3.43 -24.03
C GLY A 20 102.12 1.99 -23.50
N TYR A 21 103.36 1.51 -23.43
CA TYR A 21 103.74 0.16 -22.97
C TYR A 21 104.37 0.18 -21.57
N SER A 22 104.10 -0.85 -20.75
CA SER A 22 105.02 -1.30 -19.70
C SER A 22 104.71 -2.75 -19.23
N GLN A 23 105.77 -3.52 -18.94
CA GLN A 23 105.71 -4.92 -18.46
C GLN A 23 105.85 -4.98 -16.92
N GLY A 24 105.39 -6.08 -16.29
CA GLY A 24 105.91 -6.48 -14.97
C GLY A 24 104.94 -7.23 -14.04
N TYR A 25 105.20 -8.53 -13.86
CA TYR A 25 104.61 -9.51 -12.92
C TYR A 25 104.52 -9.02 -11.43
N GLU A 26 103.69 -9.57 -10.52
CA GLU A 26 103.50 -11.01 -10.16
C GLU A 26 102.09 -11.39 -9.63
N PRO A 27 101.74 -12.70 -9.52
CA PRO A 27 100.39 -13.18 -9.16
C PRO A 27 100.25 -13.73 -7.72
N ARG A 28 99.03 -13.68 -7.15
CA ARG A 28 98.61 -14.57 -6.05
C ARG A 28 97.15 -15.07 -6.17
N GLN A 29 97.05 -16.40 -6.32
CA GLN A 29 96.05 -17.33 -5.79
C GLN A 29 94.57 -16.90 -5.71
N GLN A 30 93.74 -17.49 -6.59
CA GLN A 30 92.28 -17.48 -6.46
C GLN A 30 91.82 -18.47 -5.38
N ALA A 31 91.06 -18.00 -4.39
CA ALA A 31 90.32 -18.87 -3.48
C ALA A 31 88.96 -19.26 -4.10
N VAL A 32 88.66 -20.55 -4.15
CA VAL A 32 87.38 -21.06 -4.68
C VAL A 32 86.30 -20.90 -3.62
N TYR A 33 85.33 -20.01 -3.84
CA TYR A 33 84.16 -19.85 -2.98
C TYR A 33 83.04 -20.79 -3.44
N GLN A 34 82.58 -21.69 -2.56
CA GLN A 34 81.41 -22.54 -2.81
C GLN A 34 80.13 -21.70 -2.64
N PRO A 35 79.15 -21.79 -3.55
CA PRO A 35 77.87 -21.08 -3.40
C PRO A 35 76.99 -21.75 -2.34
N TYR A 36 76.34 -20.95 -1.50
CA TYR A 36 75.37 -21.43 -0.51
C TYR A 36 74.13 -22.03 -1.18
N THR A 37 73.65 -23.16 -0.67
CA THR A 37 72.39 -23.77 -1.08
C THR A 37 71.19 -23.00 -0.53
N VAL A 38 70.33 -22.51 -1.41
CA VAL A 38 69.08 -21.82 -1.04
C VAL A 38 68.04 -22.86 -0.62
N TYR A 39 67.53 -22.73 0.62
CA TYR A 39 66.49 -23.62 1.14
C TYR A 39 65.12 -23.23 0.54
N GLN A 40 64.52 -24.12 -0.25
CA GLN A 40 63.15 -23.95 -0.77
C GLN A 40 62.13 -24.38 0.30
N PRO A 41 61.24 -23.51 0.79
CA PRO A 41 60.19 -23.91 1.72
C PRO A 41 59.13 -24.75 1.00
N TYR A 42 58.67 -25.83 1.63
CA TYR A 42 57.56 -26.64 1.10
C TYR A 42 56.29 -25.80 0.93
N PRO A 43 55.54 -25.96 -0.17
CA PRO A 43 54.26 -25.27 -0.35
C PRO A 43 53.25 -25.77 0.70
N ALA A 44 52.68 -24.85 1.47
CA ALA A 44 51.63 -25.18 2.43
C ALA A 44 50.39 -25.73 1.71
N PRO A 45 49.70 -26.75 2.27
CA PRO A 45 48.49 -27.30 1.66
C PRO A 45 47.40 -26.21 1.58
N GLN A 46 46.85 -25.99 0.38
CA GLN A 46 45.79 -25.03 0.16
C GLN A 46 44.47 -25.53 0.78
N TYR A 47 44.18 -25.09 2.00
CA TYR A 47 42.91 -25.39 2.66
C TYR A 47 41.79 -24.56 2.02
N GLN A 48 41.12 -25.12 1.01
CA GLN A 48 39.87 -24.55 0.50
C GLN A 48 38.80 -24.68 1.58
N ALA A 49 38.44 -23.56 2.20
CA ALA A 49 37.32 -23.50 3.14
C ALA A 49 36.03 -23.99 2.43
N PRO A 50 35.21 -24.84 3.08
CA PRO A 50 34.00 -25.35 2.46
C PRO A 50 33.07 -24.20 2.06
N GLY A 51 32.61 -24.22 0.81
CA GLY A 51 31.85 -23.14 0.20
C GLY A 51 30.51 -22.88 0.89
N PHE A 52 30.50 -21.99 1.88
CA PHE A 52 29.29 -21.62 2.60
C PHE A 52 28.40 -20.73 1.71
N SER A 53 27.53 -21.37 0.91
CA SER A 53 26.56 -20.66 0.08
C SER A 53 25.52 -19.96 0.99
N VAL A 54 25.78 -18.70 1.30
CA VAL A 54 24.81 -17.82 1.96
C VAL A 54 23.61 -17.71 1.02
N LYS A 55 22.51 -18.42 1.35
CA LYS A 55 21.22 -18.31 0.65
C LYS A 55 20.69 -16.88 0.80
N ARG A 56 21.11 -15.99 -0.10
CA ARG A 56 20.60 -14.61 -0.18
C ARG A 56 19.09 -14.69 -0.37
N ARG A 57 18.34 -14.18 0.60
CA ARG A 57 16.88 -14.08 0.50
C ARG A 57 16.54 -13.20 -0.69
N ASP A 58 15.55 -13.60 -1.49
CA ASP A 58 15.04 -12.80 -2.61
C ASP A 58 14.65 -11.40 -2.09
N PRO A 59 15.31 -10.31 -2.55
CA PRO A 59 15.05 -8.97 -2.03
C PRO A 59 13.63 -8.49 -2.33
N ARG A 60 12.98 -9.06 -3.36
CA ARG A 60 11.58 -8.77 -3.70
C ARG A 60 10.64 -9.30 -2.61
N LYS A 61 10.83 -10.55 -2.19
CA LYS A 61 10.02 -11.23 -1.16
C LYS A 61 10.28 -10.63 0.22
N ALA A 62 11.55 -10.40 0.56
CA ALA A 62 11.93 -9.76 1.82
C ALA A 62 11.45 -8.30 1.90
N GLY A 63 11.57 -7.55 0.79
CA GLY A 63 11.09 -6.17 0.68
C GLY A 63 9.57 -6.08 0.74
N ALA A 64 8.85 -6.93 -0.01
CA ALA A 64 7.39 -6.97 0.00
C ALA A 64 6.85 -7.30 1.40
N LEU A 65 7.41 -8.31 2.07
CA LEU A 65 7.04 -8.66 3.44
C LEU A 65 7.35 -7.53 4.44
N SER A 66 8.53 -6.89 4.32
CA SER A 66 8.90 -5.77 5.20
C SER A 66 7.98 -4.56 4.99
N THR A 67 7.65 -4.24 3.75
CA THR A 67 6.75 -3.12 3.39
C THR A 67 5.32 -3.43 3.83
N LEU A 68 4.82 -4.64 3.60
CA LEU A 68 3.52 -5.12 4.05
C LEU A 68 3.38 -5.03 5.57
N ASN A 69 4.36 -5.52 6.33
CA ASN A 69 4.35 -5.43 7.79
C ASN A 69 4.36 -3.97 8.29
N LYS A 70 5.18 -3.10 7.69
CA LYS A 70 5.25 -1.67 8.05
C LYS A 70 3.93 -0.94 7.77
N LEU A 71 3.29 -1.24 6.65
CA LEU A 71 2.01 -0.63 6.26
C LEU A 71 0.85 -1.19 7.08
N GLY A 72 0.82 -2.50 7.34
CA GLY A 72 -0.15 -3.12 8.25
C GLY A 72 -0.03 -2.61 9.69
N LEU A 73 1.17 -2.23 10.15
CA LEU A 73 1.35 -1.65 11.48
C LEU A 73 0.66 -0.27 11.60
N MET A 74 0.47 0.45 10.49
CA MET A 74 -0.35 1.67 10.49
C MET A 74 -1.82 1.38 10.78
N MET A 75 -2.35 0.23 10.31
CA MET A 75 -3.71 -0.22 10.61
C MET A 75 -3.86 -0.56 12.09
N VAL A 76 -2.89 -1.31 12.65
CA VAL A 76 -2.87 -1.60 14.11
C VAL A 76 -2.78 -0.30 14.92
N ALA A 77 -1.97 0.66 14.49
CA ALA A 77 -1.87 1.97 15.12
C ALA A 77 -3.17 2.79 15.00
N GLN A 78 -3.89 2.72 13.87
CA GLN A 78 -5.21 3.32 13.69
C GLN A 78 -6.24 2.74 14.66
N THR A 79 -6.34 1.40 14.76
CA THR A 79 -7.30 0.76 15.68
C THR A 79 -6.95 1.07 17.13
N ALA A 80 -5.67 0.99 17.51
CA ALA A 80 -5.22 1.33 18.87
C ALA A 80 -5.48 2.81 19.21
N LEU A 81 -5.22 3.73 18.28
CA LEU A 81 -5.52 5.16 18.46
C LEU A 81 -7.02 5.41 18.60
N SER A 82 -7.85 4.74 17.79
CA SER A 82 -9.31 4.83 17.89
C SER A 82 -9.81 4.35 19.25
N PHE A 83 -9.33 3.18 19.72
CA PHE A 83 -9.68 2.66 21.04
C PHE A 83 -9.26 3.60 22.17
N ILE A 84 -8.03 4.13 22.14
CA ILE A 84 -7.52 5.06 23.16
C ILE A 84 -8.33 6.36 23.18
N LEU A 85 -8.65 6.94 22.01
CA LEU A 85 -9.41 8.18 21.94
C LEU A 85 -10.88 8.01 22.32
N GLN A 86 -11.51 6.89 21.93
CA GLN A 86 -12.88 6.56 22.36
C GLN A 86 -12.93 6.34 23.88
N LEU A 87 -12.02 5.54 24.45
CA LEU A 87 -11.95 5.34 25.90
C LEU A 87 -11.69 6.66 26.65
N GLY A 88 -10.78 7.49 26.15
CA GLY A 88 -10.50 8.81 26.71
C GLY A 88 -11.70 9.76 26.66
N ALA A 89 -12.46 9.75 25.56
CA ALA A 89 -13.69 10.52 25.43
C ALA A 89 -14.75 10.05 26.43
N VAL A 90 -15.03 8.74 26.52
CA VAL A 90 -16.00 8.16 27.45
C VAL A 90 -15.64 8.52 28.90
N LEU A 91 -14.38 8.34 29.30
CA LEU A 91 -13.92 8.69 30.65
C LEU A 91 -14.06 10.19 30.95
N LEU A 92 -13.77 11.07 29.99
CA LEU A 92 -13.95 12.51 30.14
C LEU A 92 -15.43 12.87 30.35
N CYS A 93 -16.32 12.29 29.55
CA CYS A 93 -17.76 12.54 29.62
C CYS A 93 -18.34 12.04 30.95
N THR A 94 -17.99 10.83 31.38
CA THR A 94 -18.34 10.30 32.71
C THR A 94 -17.80 11.21 33.84
N SER A 95 -16.56 11.70 33.74
CA SER A 95 -15.96 12.57 34.77
C SER A 95 -16.60 13.97 34.86
N THR A 96 -17.25 14.43 33.79
CA THR A 96 -17.91 15.74 33.70
C THR A 96 -19.42 15.66 33.93
N GLY A 97 -19.98 14.45 34.08
CA GLY A 97 -21.43 14.23 34.17
C GLY A 97 -22.16 14.44 32.84
N LEU A 98 -21.43 14.46 31.71
CA LEU A 98 -22.01 14.52 30.37
C LEU A 98 -22.40 13.10 29.93
N ASP A 99 -23.70 12.84 29.82
CA ASP A 99 -24.20 11.62 29.20
C ASP A 99 -24.32 11.82 27.68
N ILE A 100 -23.39 11.22 26.94
CA ILE A 100 -23.41 11.21 25.47
C ILE A 100 -24.21 10.02 24.92
N TYR A 101 -24.50 9.01 25.74
CA TYR A 101 -25.23 7.82 25.28
C TYR A 101 -26.73 8.07 25.13
N SER A 102 -27.28 9.08 25.80
CA SER A 102 -28.66 9.55 25.62
C SER A 102 -28.82 10.71 24.61
N ASP A 103 -27.72 11.25 24.07
CA ASP A 103 -27.73 12.26 23.01
C ASP A 103 -27.14 11.66 21.72
N GLU A 104 -28.03 11.12 20.89
CA GLU A 104 -27.71 10.47 19.61
C GLU A 104 -26.92 11.40 18.68
N LEU A 105 -27.22 12.71 18.68
CA LEU A 105 -26.51 13.69 17.86
C LEU A 105 -25.09 13.92 18.39
N ALA A 106 -24.90 14.01 19.71
CA ALA A 106 -23.57 14.10 20.31
C ALA A 106 -22.74 12.85 20.02
N LEU A 107 -23.33 11.65 20.04
CA LEU A 107 -22.67 10.40 19.69
C LEU A 107 -22.25 10.34 18.21
N VAL A 108 -23.14 10.75 17.30
CA VAL A 108 -22.85 10.90 15.86
C VAL A 108 -21.71 11.91 15.63
N LEU A 109 -21.77 13.09 16.26
CA LEU A 109 -20.72 14.11 16.12
C LEU A 109 -19.38 13.67 16.71
N LEU A 110 -19.38 12.94 17.82
CA LEU A 110 -18.16 12.40 18.43
C LEU A 110 -17.51 11.33 17.53
N SER A 111 -18.29 10.38 17.02
CA SER A 111 -17.78 9.31 16.15
C SER A 111 -17.19 9.86 14.85
N ILE A 112 -17.90 10.78 14.19
CA ILE A 112 -17.44 11.48 12.98
C ILE A 112 -16.22 12.36 13.29
N GLY A 113 -16.22 13.09 14.41
CA GLY A 113 -15.15 14.01 14.79
C GLY A 113 -13.80 13.34 15.08
N LEU A 114 -13.82 12.10 15.58
CA LEU A 114 -12.59 11.31 15.81
C LEU A 114 -12.01 10.70 14.52
N ALA A 115 -12.84 10.42 13.51
CA ALA A 115 -12.43 9.70 12.30
C ALA A 115 -11.22 10.31 11.55
N PRO A 116 -11.07 11.65 11.38
CA PRO A 116 -9.89 12.22 10.74
C PRO A 116 -8.57 11.88 11.45
N ILE A 117 -8.58 11.91 12.78
CA ILE A 117 -7.39 11.68 13.60
C ILE A 117 -7.02 10.19 13.58
N CYS A 118 -8.01 9.32 13.79
CA CYS A 118 -7.82 7.88 13.79
C CYS A 118 -7.38 7.33 12.43
N THR A 119 -8.07 7.73 11.36
CA THR A 119 -7.92 7.14 10.02
C THR A 119 -6.78 7.76 9.22
N ALA A 120 -6.66 9.10 9.19
CA ALA A 120 -5.60 9.74 8.43
C ALA A 120 -4.33 10.00 9.24
N GLY A 121 -4.38 10.05 10.57
CA GLY A 121 -3.22 10.32 11.43
C GLY A 121 -2.04 9.37 11.20
N PRO A 122 -2.20 8.04 11.39
CA PRO A 122 -1.12 7.07 11.18
C PRO A 122 -0.50 7.09 9.76
N PRO A 123 -1.27 7.06 8.65
CA PRO A 123 -0.69 7.17 7.31
C PRO A 123 -0.07 8.55 7.03
N LEU A 124 -0.59 9.64 7.59
CA LEU A 124 0.01 10.97 7.49
C LEU A 124 1.38 11.02 8.21
N VAL A 125 1.48 10.49 9.43
CA VAL A 125 2.74 10.39 10.18
C VAL A 125 3.76 9.54 9.41
N TYR A 126 3.32 8.42 8.81
CA TYR A 126 4.17 7.60 7.93
C TYR A 126 4.70 8.38 6.71
N MET A 127 3.83 9.15 6.04
CA MET A 127 4.19 9.97 4.87
C MET A 127 5.20 11.07 5.24
N LEU A 128 4.97 11.77 6.36
CA LEU A 128 5.80 12.89 6.82
C LEU A 128 7.15 12.43 7.37
N LEU A 129 7.17 11.55 8.38
CA LEU A 129 8.43 11.04 8.97
C LEU A 129 9.23 10.22 7.97
N GLY A 130 8.54 9.47 7.11
CA GLY A 130 9.15 8.68 6.04
C GLY A 130 9.59 9.48 4.81
N LYS A 131 9.40 10.81 4.81
CA LYS A 131 9.68 11.77 3.71
C LYS A 131 9.27 11.21 2.34
N LYS A 132 8.03 10.73 2.24
CA LYS A 132 7.53 10.03 1.06
C LYS A 132 7.23 10.99 -0.09
N ASP A 133 7.37 10.48 -1.31
CA ASP A 133 6.96 11.20 -2.52
C ASP A 133 5.43 11.21 -2.63
N TRP A 134 4.85 12.37 -2.36
CA TRP A 134 3.41 12.60 -2.42
C TRP A 134 2.84 12.42 -3.84
N ASN A 135 3.61 12.67 -4.90
CA ASN A 135 3.14 12.48 -6.27
C ASN A 135 3.10 11.00 -6.69
N PHE A 136 4.01 10.18 -6.15
CA PHE A 136 3.98 8.74 -6.31
C PHE A 136 2.79 8.11 -5.57
N HIS A 137 2.52 8.57 -4.34
CA HIS A 137 1.46 8.04 -3.49
C HIS A 137 0.07 8.54 -3.89
N LEU A 138 -0.13 9.86 -4.05
CA LEU A 138 -1.43 10.50 -4.33
C LEU A 138 -1.53 10.91 -5.79
N ARG A 139 -1.98 9.98 -6.64
CA ARG A 139 -2.11 10.25 -8.07
C ARG A 139 -3.43 10.89 -8.42
N PHE A 140 -3.38 12.10 -8.95
CA PHE A 140 -4.51 12.83 -9.53
C PHE A 140 -4.35 12.95 -11.06
N GLY A 141 -4.13 11.82 -11.73
CA GLY A 141 -3.87 11.79 -13.16
C GLY A 141 -5.07 12.23 -14.00
N ARG A 142 -4.82 13.02 -15.05
CA ARG A 142 -5.86 13.31 -16.06
C ARG A 142 -6.27 12.00 -16.73
N ALA A 143 -7.54 11.64 -16.62
CA ALA A 143 -8.12 10.42 -17.16
C ALA A 143 -9.33 10.79 -18.04
N ASN A 144 -9.72 9.91 -18.95
CA ASN A 144 -10.89 10.15 -19.79
C ASN A 144 -12.15 10.22 -18.90
N VAL A 145 -12.88 11.35 -18.94
CA VAL A 145 -14.02 11.60 -18.03
C VAL A 145 -15.12 10.55 -18.20
N PHE A 146 -15.46 10.20 -19.44
CA PHE A 146 -16.43 9.14 -19.73
C PHE A 146 -15.93 7.76 -19.27
N GLY A 147 -14.64 7.47 -19.46
CA GLY A 147 -14.00 6.28 -18.89
C GLY A 147 -14.06 6.23 -17.37
N CYS A 148 -13.82 7.34 -16.68
CA CYS A 148 -13.98 7.44 -15.23
C CYS A 148 -15.43 7.21 -14.80
N LEU A 149 -16.41 7.78 -15.50
CA LEU A 149 -17.83 7.55 -15.22
C LEU A 149 -18.20 6.06 -15.32
N LEU A 150 -17.78 5.38 -16.40
CA LEU A 150 -18.01 3.94 -16.54
C LEU A 150 -17.33 3.13 -15.42
N VAL A 151 -16.11 3.51 -15.02
CA VAL A 151 -15.40 2.88 -13.89
C VAL A 151 -16.12 3.13 -12.56
N ILE A 152 -16.66 4.33 -12.33
CA ILE A 152 -17.40 4.67 -11.11
C ILE A 152 -18.70 3.86 -11.04
N LEU A 153 -19.50 3.82 -12.12
CA LEU A 153 -20.75 3.07 -12.16
C LEU A 153 -20.52 1.55 -12.02
N ALA A 154 -19.52 1.00 -12.72
CA ALA A 154 -19.16 -0.41 -12.59
C ALA A 154 -18.63 -0.75 -11.19
N GLY A 155 -17.77 0.11 -10.63
CA GLY A 155 -17.22 -0.06 -9.29
C GLY A 155 -18.29 0.00 -8.21
N LEU A 156 -19.22 0.96 -8.32
CA LEU A 156 -20.36 1.10 -7.41
C LEU A 156 -21.27 -0.13 -7.46
N GLY A 157 -21.59 -0.64 -8.66
CA GLY A 157 -22.35 -1.89 -8.82
C GLY A 157 -21.67 -3.10 -8.18
N VAL A 158 -20.33 -3.18 -8.21
CA VAL A 158 -19.56 -4.22 -7.49
C VAL A 158 -19.61 -4.02 -5.98
N CYS A 159 -19.57 -2.78 -5.48
CA CYS A 159 -19.73 -2.49 -4.05
C CYS A 159 -21.12 -2.92 -3.56
N LEU A 160 -22.20 -2.55 -4.25
CA LEU A 160 -23.56 -2.98 -3.84
C LEU A 160 -23.70 -4.50 -3.90
N ALA A 161 -23.21 -5.15 -4.96
CA ALA A 161 -23.22 -6.61 -5.07
C ALA A 161 -22.38 -7.32 -3.98
N ALA A 162 -21.41 -6.65 -3.35
CA ALA A 162 -20.63 -7.19 -2.24
C ALA A 162 -21.45 -7.41 -0.96
N ASN A 163 -22.62 -6.77 -0.83
CA ASN A 163 -23.54 -7.05 0.26
C ASN A 163 -24.09 -8.49 0.21
N LEU A 164 -24.21 -9.10 -0.98
CA LEU A 164 -24.75 -10.47 -1.11
C LEU A 164 -23.90 -11.53 -0.37
N PRO A 165 -22.58 -11.68 -0.64
CA PRO A 165 -21.75 -12.60 0.13
C PRO A 165 -21.54 -12.17 1.58
N ALA A 166 -21.60 -10.87 1.89
CA ALA A 166 -21.51 -10.38 3.27
C ALA A 166 -22.75 -10.76 4.10
N ALA A 167 -23.96 -10.67 3.50
CA ALA A 167 -25.21 -11.11 4.10
C ALA A 167 -25.18 -12.62 4.40
N VAL A 168 -24.69 -13.45 3.48
CA VAL A 168 -24.52 -14.90 3.72
C VAL A 168 -23.59 -15.17 4.92
N VAL A 169 -22.51 -14.40 5.08
CA VAL A 169 -21.64 -14.53 6.27
C VAL A 169 -22.37 -14.09 7.54
N ARG A 170 -23.11 -12.98 7.49
CA ARG A 170 -23.91 -12.47 8.61
C ARG A 170 -24.97 -13.49 9.05
N GLU A 171 -25.79 -14.00 8.12
CA GLU A 171 -26.82 -15.01 8.38
C GLU A 171 -26.23 -16.29 9.01
N VAL A 172 -25.04 -16.72 8.57
CA VAL A 172 -24.35 -17.88 9.16
C VAL A 172 -23.87 -17.59 10.58
N LEU A 173 -23.39 -16.38 10.87
CA LEU A 173 -22.96 -15.99 12.23
C LEU A 173 -24.15 -15.85 13.18
N GLU A 174 -25.21 -15.15 12.75
CA GLU A 174 -26.46 -15.01 13.52
C GLU A 174 -27.11 -16.39 13.77
N GLY A 175 -27.12 -17.27 12.76
CA GLY A 175 -27.58 -18.65 12.89
C GLY A 175 -26.74 -19.55 13.81
N LEU A 176 -25.49 -19.15 14.11
CA LEU A 176 -24.64 -19.77 15.13
C LEU A 176 -24.76 -19.11 16.51
N GLY A 177 -25.57 -18.05 16.65
CA GLY A 177 -25.81 -17.33 17.90
C GLY A 177 -24.99 -16.05 18.11
N ALA A 178 -24.36 -15.51 17.06
CA ALA A 178 -23.74 -14.18 17.14
C ALA A 178 -24.82 -13.08 17.19
N LYS A 179 -24.54 -12.02 17.95
CA LYS A 179 -25.25 -10.74 17.90
C LYS A 179 -24.31 -9.66 17.38
N GLU A 180 -24.48 -9.27 16.12
CA GLU A 180 -23.82 -8.07 15.60
C GLU A 180 -24.38 -6.83 16.35
N PRO A 181 -23.54 -5.85 16.72
CA PRO A 181 -23.99 -4.64 17.39
C PRO A 181 -24.86 -3.79 16.45
N ASP A 182 -25.81 -3.04 17.03
CA ASP A 182 -26.66 -2.14 16.27
C ASP A 182 -25.83 -1.09 15.50
N SER A 183 -26.25 -0.81 14.26
CA SER A 183 -25.65 0.25 13.45
C SER A 183 -25.84 1.61 14.11
N VAL A 184 -24.74 2.33 14.34
CA VAL A 184 -24.76 3.75 14.76
C VAL A 184 -25.24 4.66 13.62
N LEU A 185 -25.08 4.23 12.36
CA LEU A 185 -25.55 4.95 11.18
C LEU A 185 -27.08 5.02 11.16
N GLY A 186 -27.64 6.23 11.07
CA GLY A 186 -29.09 6.46 11.10
C GLY A 186 -29.71 6.69 12.47
N GLN A 187 -28.99 6.43 13.58
CA GLN A 187 -29.61 6.45 14.92
C GLN A 187 -30.18 7.83 15.29
N GLY A 188 -29.50 8.91 14.92
CA GLY A 188 -29.87 10.27 15.36
C GLY A 188 -31.14 10.87 14.74
N GLY A 189 -31.91 10.11 13.94
CA GLY A 189 -33.32 10.32 13.55
C GLY A 189 -33.72 11.59 12.77
N GLY A 190 -32.95 12.68 12.85
CA GLY A 190 -33.32 14.01 12.39
C GLY A 190 -32.39 14.58 11.32
N TRP A 191 -32.84 15.67 10.69
CA TRP A 191 -32.15 16.32 9.56
C TRP A 191 -30.71 16.76 9.87
N LEU A 192 -30.40 17.14 11.12
CA LEU A 192 -29.06 17.55 11.50
C LEU A 192 -28.10 16.35 11.56
N SER A 193 -28.56 15.23 12.13
CA SER A 193 -27.85 13.95 12.17
C SER A 193 -27.63 13.39 10.75
N PHE A 194 -28.66 13.43 9.89
CA PHE A 194 -28.55 13.10 8.47
C PHE A 194 -27.49 13.94 7.74
N ILE A 195 -27.49 15.27 7.91
CA ILE A 195 -26.49 16.14 7.27
C ILE A 195 -25.08 15.88 7.83
N ALA A 196 -24.96 15.62 9.15
CA ALA A 196 -23.69 15.28 9.76
C ALA A 196 -23.12 13.97 9.19
N GLU A 197 -23.92 12.90 9.11
CA GLU A 197 -23.51 11.62 8.53
C GLU A 197 -23.25 11.70 7.02
N LEU A 198 -24.03 12.49 6.28
CA LEU A 198 -23.81 12.69 4.84
C LEU A 198 -22.48 13.40 4.57
N LEU A 199 -22.09 14.39 5.38
CA LEU A 199 -20.79 15.06 5.23
C LEU A 199 -19.64 14.23 5.84
N GLY A 200 -19.89 13.57 6.97
CA GLY A 200 -18.92 12.75 7.69
C GLY A 200 -18.67 11.39 7.03
N VAL A 201 -19.67 10.53 7.04
CA VAL A 201 -19.57 9.13 6.59
C VAL A 201 -19.57 8.99 5.07
N ALA A 202 -20.35 9.82 4.35
CA ALA A 202 -20.43 9.72 2.88
C ALA A 202 -19.41 10.57 2.11
N VAL A 203 -18.72 11.53 2.75
CA VAL A 203 -17.70 12.34 2.07
C VAL A 203 -16.35 12.30 2.79
N MET A 204 -16.30 12.69 4.06
CA MET A 204 -15.03 12.83 4.79
C MET A 204 -14.33 11.49 5.01
N VAL A 205 -15.02 10.46 5.52
CA VAL A 205 -14.44 9.12 5.75
C VAL A 205 -13.87 8.51 4.46
N PRO A 206 -14.61 8.44 3.34
CA PRO A 206 -14.08 8.03 2.03
C PRO A 206 -12.80 8.75 1.60
N LEU A 207 -12.69 10.07 1.80
CA LEU A 207 -11.48 10.82 1.46
C LEU A 207 -10.26 10.37 2.28
N LEU A 208 -10.45 10.15 3.59
CA LEU A 208 -9.41 9.74 4.53
C LEU A 208 -8.96 8.28 4.27
N GLU A 209 -9.92 7.40 4.00
CA GLU A 209 -9.67 5.99 3.73
C GLU A 209 -9.04 5.78 2.36
N GLU A 210 -9.50 6.46 1.30
CA GLU A 210 -8.82 6.37 0.00
C GLU A 210 -7.39 6.92 0.06
N PHE A 211 -7.14 7.98 0.83
CA PHE A 211 -5.78 8.43 1.14
C PHE A 211 -4.96 7.32 1.82
N ALA A 212 -5.47 6.68 2.87
CA ALA A 212 -4.77 5.62 3.60
C ALA A 212 -4.51 4.37 2.73
N PHE A 213 -5.57 3.77 2.19
CA PHE A 213 -5.52 2.44 1.57
C PHE A 213 -5.02 2.50 0.11
N ARG A 214 -5.47 3.48 -0.69
CA ARG A 214 -5.10 3.58 -2.12
C ARG A 214 -3.89 4.50 -2.30
N GLY A 215 -3.88 5.63 -1.60
CA GLY A 215 -2.76 6.56 -1.57
C GLY A 215 -1.50 5.96 -0.95
N VAL A 216 -1.55 5.54 0.32
CA VAL A 216 -0.36 5.05 1.04
C VAL A 216 -0.12 3.55 0.83
N ILE A 217 -1.06 2.68 1.19
CA ILE A 217 -0.82 1.22 1.26
C ILE A 217 -0.63 0.60 -0.15
N LEU A 218 -1.60 0.76 -1.05
CA LEU A 218 -1.54 0.20 -2.40
C LEU A 218 -0.33 0.73 -3.17
N SER A 219 -0.13 2.05 -3.22
CA SER A 219 1.02 2.64 -3.92
C SER A 219 2.36 2.15 -3.34
N GLY A 220 2.47 2.04 -2.00
CA GLY A 220 3.65 1.51 -1.33
C GLY A 220 3.99 0.05 -1.71
N LEU A 221 2.98 -0.79 -1.91
CA LEU A 221 3.13 -2.20 -2.31
C LEU A 221 3.29 -2.39 -3.83
N ARG A 222 2.87 -1.42 -4.66
CA ARG A 222 2.85 -1.51 -6.14
C ARG A 222 4.19 -1.89 -6.77
N ARG A 223 5.30 -1.49 -6.14
CA ARG A 223 6.69 -1.83 -6.57
C ARG A 223 7.01 -3.34 -6.54
N TYR A 224 6.18 -4.16 -5.90
CA TYR A 224 6.31 -5.63 -5.85
C TYR A 224 5.30 -6.35 -6.76
N GLY A 225 4.48 -5.61 -7.51
CA GLY A 225 3.47 -6.13 -8.42
C GLY A 225 2.09 -5.55 -8.15
N THR A 226 1.43 -5.03 -9.19
CA THR A 226 0.13 -4.35 -9.07
C THR A 226 -0.98 -5.27 -8.55
N GLY A 227 -1.03 -6.54 -8.97
CA GLY A 227 -2.02 -7.51 -8.48
C GLY A 227 -1.86 -7.82 -6.99
N PHE A 228 -0.61 -8.02 -6.53
CA PHE A 228 -0.30 -8.19 -5.10
C PHE A 228 -0.68 -6.94 -4.30
N ALA A 229 -0.37 -5.74 -4.81
CA ALA A 229 -0.71 -4.50 -4.14
C ALA A 229 -2.22 -4.30 -3.96
N ILE A 230 -3.03 -4.56 -4.99
CA ILE A 230 -4.49 -4.52 -4.91
C ILE A 230 -5.00 -5.55 -3.90
N ALA A 231 -4.57 -6.82 -4.01
CA ALA A 231 -5.05 -7.88 -3.12
C ALA A 231 -4.69 -7.58 -1.65
N ALA A 232 -3.44 -7.20 -1.38
CA ALA A 232 -2.97 -6.87 -0.04
C ALA A 232 -3.67 -5.64 0.55
N SER A 233 -3.80 -4.54 -0.21
CA SER A 233 -4.49 -3.35 0.30
C SER A 233 -5.97 -3.61 0.56
N SER A 234 -6.62 -4.44 -0.28
CA SER A 234 -8.04 -4.77 -0.15
C SER A 234 -8.32 -5.66 1.05
N VAL A 235 -7.46 -6.65 1.33
CA VAL A 235 -7.58 -7.50 2.53
C VAL A 235 -7.31 -6.69 3.81
N ILE A 236 -6.33 -5.77 3.81
CA ILE A 236 -6.10 -4.88 4.96
C ILE A 236 -7.30 -3.94 5.17
N PHE A 237 -7.86 -3.39 4.08
CA PHE A 237 -9.07 -2.55 4.12
C PHE A 237 -10.30 -3.32 4.63
N GLY A 238 -10.48 -4.57 4.20
CA GLY A 238 -11.51 -5.45 4.72
C GLY A 238 -11.38 -5.64 6.23
N MET A 239 -10.22 -6.11 6.69
CA MET A 239 -9.98 -6.35 8.11
C MET A 239 -10.02 -5.08 8.99
N ALA A 240 -9.93 -3.89 8.40
CA ALA A 240 -10.10 -2.62 9.12
C ALA A 240 -11.51 -2.45 9.73
N HIS A 241 -12.51 -3.16 9.19
CA HIS A 241 -13.91 -3.06 9.60
C HIS A 241 -14.31 -3.95 10.79
N MET A 242 -13.38 -4.78 11.29
CA MET A 242 -13.47 -5.56 12.54
C MET A 242 -14.58 -6.64 12.66
N SER A 243 -15.72 -6.52 11.98
CA SER A 243 -16.73 -7.58 11.83
C SER A 243 -16.45 -8.44 10.59
N LEU A 244 -16.58 -9.77 10.71
CA LEU A 244 -16.29 -10.72 9.63
C LEU A 244 -17.19 -10.55 8.39
N SER A 245 -18.46 -10.18 8.57
CA SER A 245 -19.40 -9.88 7.47
C SER A 245 -18.91 -8.64 6.70
N SER A 246 -18.59 -7.58 7.43
CA SER A 246 -17.99 -6.34 6.91
C SER A 246 -16.61 -6.56 6.27
N VAL A 247 -15.77 -7.48 6.77
CA VAL A 247 -14.49 -7.85 6.14
C VAL A 247 -14.71 -8.38 4.72
N VAL A 248 -15.74 -9.21 4.49
CA VAL A 248 -16.07 -9.73 3.16
C VAL A 248 -16.52 -8.60 2.23
N PHE A 249 -17.47 -7.78 2.68
CA PHE A 249 -17.95 -6.61 1.93
C PHE A 249 -16.79 -5.68 1.53
N ALA A 250 -16.05 -5.19 2.53
CA ALA A 250 -15.01 -4.20 2.34
C ALA A 250 -13.79 -4.77 1.61
N THR A 251 -13.50 -6.08 1.66
CA THR A 251 -12.47 -6.68 0.79
C THR A 251 -12.87 -6.62 -0.69
N ILE A 252 -14.13 -6.90 -1.02
CA ILE A 252 -14.62 -6.91 -2.42
C ILE A 252 -14.69 -5.47 -2.97
N ALA A 253 -15.31 -4.55 -2.22
CA ALA A 253 -15.29 -3.11 -2.51
C ALA A 253 -13.83 -2.59 -2.59
N GLY A 254 -12.98 -3.10 -1.70
CA GLY A 254 -11.52 -3.02 -1.69
C GLY A 254 -10.89 -3.18 -3.07
N VAL A 255 -11.14 -4.33 -3.67
CA VAL A 255 -10.62 -4.72 -4.99
C VAL A 255 -11.19 -3.84 -6.11
N ALA A 256 -12.49 -3.53 -6.08
CA ALA A 256 -13.13 -2.68 -7.09
C ALA A 256 -12.50 -1.28 -7.14
N MET A 257 -12.37 -0.64 -5.99
CA MET A 257 -11.70 0.65 -5.81
C MET A 257 -10.20 0.59 -6.15
N GLY A 258 -9.49 -0.46 -5.71
CA GLY A 258 -8.07 -0.66 -6.05
C GLY A 258 -7.83 -0.80 -7.56
N LEU A 259 -8.71 -1.51 -8.27
CA LEU A 259 -8.71 -1.60 -9.73
C LEU A 259 -9.03 -0.25 -10.39
N ALA A 260 -10.04 0.46 -9.88
CA ALA A 260 -10.41 1.80 -10.37
C ALA A 260 -9.23 2.77 -10.28
N TYR A 261 -8.58 2.88 -9.12
CA TYR A 261 -7.40 3.73 -8.91
C TYR A 261 -6.23 3.35 -9.83
N VAL A 262 -5.96 2.05 -9.99
CA VAL A 262 -4.87 1.56 -10.85
C VAL A 262 -5.13 1.82 -12.33
N LEU A 263 -6.37 1.65 -12.79
CA LEU A 263 -6.79 1.82 -14.18
C LEU A 263 -6.83 3.30 -14.59
N THR A 264 -7.48 4.15 -13.80
CA THR A 264 -7.60 5.58 -14.11
C THR A 264 -6.35 6.37 -13.75
N GLY A 265 -5.55 5.88 -12.79
CA GLY A 265 -4.43 6.62 -12.22
C GLY A 265 -4.88 7.91 -11.50
N ASN A 266 -6.13 7.95 -11.04
CA ASN A 266 -6.75 9.10 -10.39
C ASN A 266 -7.49 8.65 -9.12
N LEU A 267 -7.05 9.15 -7.96
CA LEU A 267 -7.61 8.82 -6.65
C LEU A 267 -9.08 9.22 -6.55
N TRP A 268 -9.48 10.33 -7.21
CA TRP A 268 -10.87 10.78 -7.25
C TRP A 268 -11.85 9.73 -7.80
N THR A 269 -11.44 8.88 -8.74
CA THR A 269 -12.31 7.79 -9.22
C THR A 269 -12.69 6.84 -8.10
N SER A 270 -11.72 6.52 -7.23
CA SER A 270 -11.88 5.63 -6.09
C SER A 270 -12.71 6.29 -4.98
N VAL A 271 -12.40 7.56 -4.68
CA VAL A 271 -13.16 8.40 -3.74
C VAL A 271 -14.63 8.50 -4.15
N CYS A 272 -14.93 8.72 -5.44
CA CYS A 272 -16.32 8.82 -5.90
C CYS A 272 -17.08 7.49 -5.76
N ILE A 273 -16.46 6.34 -6.03
CA ILE A 273 -17.09 5.02 -5.80
C ILE A 273 -17.44 4.85 -4.32
N HIS A 274 -16.47 5.14 -3.45
CA HIS A 274 -16.60 4.99 -2.00
C HIS A 274 -17.65 5.97 -1.43
N ALA A 275 -17.59 7.24 -1.80
CA ALA A 275 -18.52 8.27 -1.38
C ALA A 275 -19.97 7.99 -1.83
N LEU A 276 -20.16 7.49 -3.06
CA LEU A 276 -21.49 7.09 -3.53
C LEU A 276 -22.02 5.85 -2.79
N ASN A 277 -21.16 4.87 -2.48
CA ASN A 277 -21.55 3.71 -1.69
C ASN A 277 -22.01 4.10 -0.28
N ASN A 278 -21.22 4.92 0.41
CA ASN A 278 -21.55 5.37 1.77
C ASN A 278 -22.73 6.35 1.76
N GLY A 279 -22.87 7.17 0.71
CA GLY A 279 -24.02 8.05 0.52
C GLY A 279 -25.32 7.28 0.34
N ILE A 280 -25.30 6.15 -0.38
CA ILE A 280 -26.44 5.23 -0.47
C ILE A 280 -26.77 4.68 0.93
N ALA A 281 -25.79 4.17 1.68
CA ALA A 281 -26.02 3.64 3.02
C ALA A 281 -26.64 4.69 3.97
N VAL A 282 -26.13 5.93 3.98
CA VAL A 282 -26.71 7.05 4.75
C VAL A 282 -28.15 7.35 4.32
N ILE A 283 -28.44 7.40 3.01
CA ILE A 283 -29.79 7.67 2.50
C ILE A 283 -30.77 6.54 2.88
N GLU A 284 -30.32 5.29 2.86
CA GLU A 284 -31.13 4.12 3.26
C GLU A 284 -31.39 4.10 4.77
N SER A 285 -30.37 4.41 5.60
CA SER A 285 -30.49 4.57 7.05
C SER A 285 -31.43 5.72 7.48
N TYR A 286 -31.58 6.77 6.67
CA TYR A 286 -32.53 7.87 6.91
C TYR A 286 -33.78 7.80 6.02
N SER A 287 -34.09 6.63 5.45
CA SER A 287 -35.20 6.49 4.49
C SER A 287 -36.58 6.82 5.09
N ASP A 288 -36.84 6.52 6.36
CA ASP A 288 -38.08 6.90 7.03
C ASP A 288 -38.19 8.44 7.24
N LEU A 289 -37.09 9.14 7.48
CA LEU A 289 -37.06 10.61 7.56
C LEU A 289 -37.29 11.27 6.18
N ILE A 290 -36.72 10.69 5.13
CA ILE A 290 -36.72 11.26 3.77
C ILE A 290 -38.01 10.91 3.01
N LEU A 291 -38.51 9.68 3.17
CA LEU A 291 -39.60 9.10 2.39
C LEU A 291 -40.84 8.79 3.24
N GLY A 292 -40.75 8.72 4.57
CA GLY A 292 -41.80 8.26 5.46
C GLY A 292 -41.73 6.75 5.75
N GLU A 293 -42.28 6.36 6.90
CA GLU A 293 -42.15 5.03 7.52
C GLU A 293 -42.40 3.83 6.60
N GLY A 294 -41.62 2.76 6.83
CA GLY A 294 -41.84 1.44 6.23
C GLY A 294 -41.37 1.32 4.78
N ARG A 295 -40.48 2.21 4.34
CA ARG A 295 -40.00 2.26 2.94
C ARG A 295 -38.57 1.77 2.76
N GLN A 296 -37.84 1.49 3.84
CA GLN A 296 -36.44 1.11 3.83
C GLN A 296 -36.14 -0.14 2.98
N GLU A 297 -36.84 -1.25 3.20
CA GLU A 297 -36.62 -2.51 2.46
C GLU A 297 -36.89 -2.34 0.96
N LEU A 298 -37.96 -1.63 0.60
CA LEU A 298 -38.32 -1.36 -0.79
C LEU A 298 -37.27 -0.47 -1.46
N LEU A 299 -36.80 0.57 -0.76
CA LEU A 299 -35.74 1.45 -1.24
C LEU A 299 -34.45 0.64 -1.49
N ALA A 300 -33.98 -0.11 -0.50
CA ALA A 300 -32.77 -0.92 -0.60
C ALA A 300 -32.86 -1.95 -1.73
N GLY A 301 -34.01 -2.63 -1.89
CA GLY A 301 -34.25 -3.56 -2.99
C GLY A 301 -34.21 -2.90 -4.38
N ILE A 302 -34.80 -1.72 -4.53
CA ILE A 302 -34.77 -0.95 -5.79
C ILE A 302 -33.35 -0.43 -6.06
N THR A 303 -32.67 0.14 -5.06
CA THR A 303 -31.29 0.64 -5.18
C THR A 303 -30.35 -0.49 -5.59
N MET A 304 -30.40 -1.64 -4.91
CA MET A 304 -29.62 -2.83 -5.22
C MET A 304 -29.81 -3.25 -6.68
N LEU A 305 -31.07 -3.40 -7.12
CA LEU A 305 -31.39 -3.83 -8.48
C LEU A 305 -30.90 -2.83 -9.54
N VAL A 306 -31.22 -1.55 -9.38
CA VAL A 306 -30.92 -0.50 -10.37
C VAL A 306 -29.41 -0.24 -10.45
N VAL A 307 -28.73 -0.12 -9.31
CA VAL A 307 -27.29 0.18 -9.27
C VAL A 307 -26.48 -1.01 -9.77
N CYS A 308 -26.85 -2.25 -9.45
CA CYS A 308 -26.22 -3.44 -10.03
C CYS A 308 -26.46 -3.52 -11.54
N ALA A 309 -27.68 -3.29 -12.04
CA ALA A 309 -27.99 -3.32 -13.46
C ALA A 309 -27.18 -2.26 -14.25
N VAL A 310 -27.16 -1.02 -13.77
CA VAL A 310 -26.35 0.06 -14.36
C VAL A 310 -24.86 -0.27 -14.28
N GLY A 311 -24.38 -0.84 -13.17
CA GLY A 311 -23.01 -1.27 -12.99
C GLY A 311 -22.58 -2.38 -13.98
N VAL A 312 -23.45 -3.35 -14.24
CA VAL A 312 -23.22 -4.40 -15.26
C VAL A 312 -23.13 -3.80 -16.66
N VAL A 313 -24.05 -2.91 -17.04
CA VAL A 313 -23.99 -2.21 -18.34
C VAL A 313 -22.70 -1.40 -18.46
N ALA A 314 -22.34 -0.64 -17.43
CA ALA A 314 -21.12 0.16 -17.40
C ALA A 314 -19.86 -0.72 -17.48
N LEU A 315 -19.84 -1.89 -16.83
CA LEU A 315 -18.75 -2.85 -16.89
C LEU A 315 -18.60 -3.46 -18.30
N VAL A 316 -19.71 -3.84 -18.95
CA VAL A 316 -19.69 -4.36 -20.33
C VAL A 316 -19.16 -3.29 -21.29
N MET A 317 -19.66 -2.04 -21.19
CA MET A 317 -19.16 -0.91 -21.99
C MET A 317 -17.67 -0.65 -21.72
N LEU A 318 -17.23 -0.69 -20.46
CA LEU A 318 -15.83 -0.53 -20.09
C LEU A 318 -14.97 -1.66 -20.70
N LEU A 319 -15.39 -2.92 -20.63
CA LEU A 319 -14.63 -4.05 -21.18
C LEU A 319 -14.42 -3.93 -22.70
N ILE A 320 -15.43 -3.44 -23.42
CA ILE A 320 -15.38 -3.17 -24.87
C ILE A 320 -14.46 -1.97 -25.17
N LEU A 321 -14.66 -0.85 -24.47
CA LEU A 321 -14.03 0.44 -24.78
C LEU A 321 -12.67 0.66 -24.09
N ARG A 322 -12.23 -0.21 -23.17
CA ARG A 322 -11.06 0.01 -22.30
C ARG A 322 -9.79 0.41 -23.03
N LYS A 323 -9.50 -0.19 -24.19
CA LYS A 323 -8.27 0.10 -24.94
C LYS A 323 -8.25 1.52 -25.51
N THR A 324 -9.43 2.05 -25.82
CA THR A 324 -9.64 3.40 -26.37
C THR A 324 -9.67 4.44 -25.25
N LEU A 325 -10.35 4.14 -24.14
CA LEU A 325 -10.51 5.06 -23.00
C LEU A 325 -9.27 5.12 -22.09
N PHE A 326 -8.55 4.00 -21.97
CA PHE A 326 -7.36 3.83 -21.13
C PHE A 326 -6.22 3.18 -21.94
N PRO A 327 -5.55 3.93 -22.84
CA PRO A 327 -4.34 3.45 -23.49
C PRO A 327 -3.26 3.09 -22.47
N LYS A 328 -2.36 2.16 -22.82
CA LYS A 328 -1.28 1.72 -21.93
C LYS A 328 -0.45 2.92 -21.47
N ARG A 329 -0.35 3.09 -20.15
CA ARG A 329 0.53 4.06 -19.50
C ARG A 329 1.81 3.35 -19.06
N GLU A 330 2.92 4.06 -19.04
CA GLU A 330 4.16 3.52 -18.49
C GLU A 330 3.99 3.18 -17.00
N PRO A 331 4.62 2.09 -16.51
CA PRO A 331 4.68 1.80 -15.08
C PRO A 331 5.41 2.95 -14.38
N LEU A 332 4.77 3.55 -13.39
CA LEU A 332 5.39 4.62 -12.61
C LEU A 332 6.50 4.00 -11.75
N ALA A 333 7.76 4.31 -12.07
CA ALA A 333 8.89 3.93 -11.25
C ALA A 333 8.81 4.65 -9.89
N PRO A 334 9.21 4.00 -8.77
CA PRO A 334 9.37 4.71 -7.51
C PRO A 334 10.53 5.71 -7.61
N ALA A 335 10.61 6.67 -6.70
CA ALA A 335 11.66 7.70 -6.68
C ALA A 335 13.10 7.15 -6.56
N ASP A 336 13.26 5.89 -6.14
CA ASP A 336 14.55 5.16 -6.11
C ASP A 336 14.90 4.46 -7.44
N GLY A 337 14.02 4.52 -8.45
CA GLY A 337 14.19 3.88 -9.75
C GLY A 337 14.04 2.35 -9.75
N VAL A 338 13.92 1.70 -8.59
CA VAL A 338 13.94 0.23 -8.49
C VAL A 338 12.54 -0.35 -8.62
N LEU A 339 12.12 -0.60 -9.86
CA LEU A 339 11.03 -1.52 -10.16
C LEU A 339 11.56 -2.96 -10.09
N TYR A 340 11.14 -3.70 -9.07
CA TYR A 340 11.35 -5.14 -9.03
C TYR A 340 10.49 -5.84 -10.08
N GLN A 341 10.94 -6.98 -10.60
CA GLN A 341 10.05 -7.91 -11.30
C GLN A 341 8.88 -8.27 -10.36
N PRO A 342 7.61 -8.23 -10.83
CA PRO A 342 6.46 -8.56 -10.01
C PRO A 342 6.60 -9.93 -9.33
N LEU A 343 6.08 -10.05 -8.11
CA LEU A 343 5.90 -11.33 -7.44
C LEU A 343 4.96 -12.22 -8.27
N GLY A 344 5.34 -13.49 -8.44
CA GLY A 344 4.41 -14.50 -8.96
C GLY A 344 3.26 -14.75 -7.98
N PHE A 345 2.13 -15.28 -8.46
CA PHE A 345 0.93 -15.50 -7.64
C PHE A 345 1.21 -16.25 -6.32
N GLY A 346 1.90 -17.39 -6.39
CA GLY A 346 2.28 -18.14 -5.19
C GLY A 346 3.26 -17.39 -4.27
N GLU A 347 4.10 -16.51 -4.82
CA GLU A 347 5.03 -15.68 -4.04
C GLU A 347 4.29 -14.55 -3.31
N ALA A 348 3.25 -13.99 -3.93
CA ALA A 348 2.35 -13.01 -3.32
C ALA A 348 1.55 -13.64 -2.18
N VAL A 349 0.92 -14.81 -2.38
CA VAL A 349 0.19 -15.56 -1.35
C VAL A 349 1.11 -15.92 -0.17
N VAL A 350 2.30 -16.46 -0.43
CA VAL A 350 3.30 -16.77 0.62
C VAL A 350 3.79 -15.52 1.34
N THR A 351 3.81 -14.35 0.68
CA THR A 351 4.15 -13.07 1.34
C THR A 351 3.05 -12.63 2.31
N LEU A 352 1.77 -12.75 1.93
CA LEU A 352 0.64 -12.47 2.82
C LEU A 352 0.66 -13.41 4.04
N LEU A 353 0.73 -14.73 3.81
CA LEU A 353 0.71 -15.74 4.87
C LEU A 353 1.92 -15.66 5.82
N LYS A 354 3.02 -15.03 5.42
CA LYS A 354 4.21 -14.80 6.26
C LYS A 354 4.20 -13.47 7.01
N SER A 355 3.17 -12.65 6.86
CA SER A 355 3.04 -11.38 7.59
C SER A 355 2.50 -11.63 9.01
N PRO A 356 3.32 -11.52 10.07
CA PRO A 356 2.82 -11.61 11.45
C PRO A 356 1.84 -10.47 11.76
N VAL A 357 1.95 -9.34 11.06
CA VAL A 357 1.07 -8.18 11.24
C VAL A 357 -0.32 -8.45 10.65
N LEU A 358 -0.43 -9.09 9.48
CA LEU A 358 -1.74 -9.52 8.96
C LEU A 358 -2.39 -10.56 9.89
N TRP A 359 -1.62 -11.49 10.45
CA TRP A 359 -2.15 -12.44 11.44
C TRP A 359 -2.59 -11.75 12.75
N ALA A 360 -1.90 -10.70 13.18
CA ALA A 360 -2.32 -9.90 14.34
C ALA A 360 -3.64 -9.16 14.07
N ILE A 361 -3.79 -8.52 12.90
CA ILE A 361 -5.05 -7.85 12.52
C ILE A 361 -6.18 -8.88 12.38
N LEU A 362 -5.94 -10.03 11.75
CA LEU A 362 -6.92 -11.11 11.66
C LEU A 362 -7.32 -11.63 13.06
N ALA A 363 -6.36 -11.77 13.98
CA ALA A 363 -6.67 -12.15 15.36
C ALA A 363 -7.56 -11.10 16.05
N MET A 364 -7.37 -9.80 15.78
CA MET A 364 -8.24 -8.74 16.29
C MET A 364 -9.68 -8.88 15.74
N VAL A 365 -9.84 -9.11 14.43
CA VAL A 365 -11.16 -9.39 13.80
C VAL A 365 -11.82 -10.63 14.41
N LEU A 366 -11.06 -11.71 14.64
CA LEU A 366 -11.58 -12.95 15.22
C LEU A 366 -11.95 -12.80 16.70
N VAL A 367 -11.23 -11.98 17.46
CA VAL A 367 -11.58 -11.65 18.85
C VAL A 367 -12.88 -10.84 18.87
N GLU A 368 -13.01 -9.80 18.03
CA GLU A 368 -14.24 -9.01 17.94
C GLU A 368 -15.45 -9.88 17.55
N THR A 369 -15.28 -10.71 16.53
CA THR A 369 -16.30 -11.67 16.09
C THR A 369 -16.65 -12.68 17.19
N ALA A 370 -15.68 -13.09 18.03
CA ALA A 370 -15.95 -13.99 19.16
C ALA A 370 -16.72 -13.31 20.30
N LEU A 371 -16.50 -12.00 20.53
CA LEU A 371 -17.25 -11.23 21.54
C LEU A 371 -18.75 -11.15 21.21
N MET A 372 -19.12 -11.14 19.92
CA MET A 372 -20.53 -11.18 19.47
C MET A 372 -21.31 -12.43 19.94
N PHE A 373 -20.63 -13.52 20.33
CA PHE A 373 -21.27 -14.72 20.89
C PHE A 373 -21.37 -14.71 22.43
N ILE A 374 -20.77 -13.70 23.09
CA ILE A 374 -20.64 -13.60 24.56
C ILE A 374 -21.56 -12.50 25.11
N VAL A 375 -21.87 -11.47 24.31
CA VAL A 375 -22.80 -10.40 24.68
C VAL A 375 -24.24 -10.95 24.69
N LEU A 376 -24.79 -11.10 25.90
CA LEU A 376 -26.16 -11.55 26.17
C LEU A 376 -27.16 -10.40 26.16
#